data_AF-A0A934BF46-F1
#
_entry.id   AF-A0A934BF46-F1
#
_cell.length_a   1.000
_cell.length_b   1.000
_cell.length_c   1.000
_cell.angle_alpha   90.00
_cell.angle_beta   90.00
_cell.angle_gamma   90.00
#
_symmetry.space_group_name_H-M   'P 1'
#
loop_
_entity.id
_entity.type
_entity.pdbx_description
1 polymer ?
#
loop_
_entity_poly.entity_id
_entity_poly.type
_entity_poly.pdbx_seq_one_letter_code
_entity_poly.pdbx_strand_id
1 'polypeptide(L)'
;MNLQAEARQTKAMKRKPALNKQNNQRLQPHGLKLLLSLADAVVLQSIEDLFSPFFRGSSLKFFNGKGFELCAGTTGMNENEKAGILTVLKQSGFKINSRKATPLVQEF
;
A
#
# COMPACT_ATOMS: atom_id res chain seq x y z
N MET A 1 57.36 3.83 -53.93
CA MET A 1 55.92 3.59 -54.15
C MET A 1 55.45 2.57 -53.11
N ASN A 2 54.16 2.62 -52.72
CA ASN A 2 53.48 2.08 -51.52
C ASN A 2 53.52 3.02 -50.30
N LEU A 3 52.54 3.90 -50.03
CA LEU A 3 51.06 3.83 -49.91
C LEU A 3 50.56 2.92 -48.76
N GLN A 4 49.74 3.54 -47.89
CA GLN A 4 48.95 3.01 -46.75
C GLN A 4 49.77 2.85 -45.45
N ALA A 5 49.75 3.78 -44.48
CA ALA A 5 48.64 4.52 -43.86
C ALA A 5 47.52 3.59 -43.38
N GLU A 6 47.83 2.72 -42.41
CA GLU A 6 46.82 2.03 -41.62
C GLU A 6 46.76 2.58 -40.20
N ALA A 7 45.60 3.18 -39.94
CA ALA A 7 45.22 3.86 -38.74
C ALA A 7 45.23 2.91 -37.53
N ARG A 8 45.92 3.34 -36.47
CA ARG A 8 45.81 2.77 -35.13
C ARG A 8 44.36 2.93 -34.66
N GLN A 9 43.59 1.85 -34.75
CA GLN A 9 42.26 1.75 -34.19
C GLN A 9 42.34 1.92 -32.67
N THR A 10 41.87 3.08 -32.20
CA THR A 10 41.43 3.29 -30.84
C THR A 10 40.36 2.26 -30.51
N LYS A 11 40.66 1.31 -29.62
CA LYS A 11 39.67 0.43 -28.98
C LYS A 11 38.74 1.29 -28.11
N ALA A 12 37.72 1.87 -28.72
CA ALA A 12 36.60 2.49 -28.03
C ALA A 12 35.80 1.39 -27.32
N MET A 13 36.00 1.31 -26.01
CA MET A 13 35.28 0.44 -25.09
C MET A 13 33.80 0.86 -25.03
N LYS A 14 32.98 0.40 -25.98
CA LYS A 14 31.52 0.53 -25.91
C LYS A 14 30.98 -0.39 -24.80
N ARG A 15 30.99 0.09 -23.55
CA ARG A 15 30.18 -0.50 -22.48
C ARG A 15 28.71 -0.26 -22.83
N LYS A 16 28.03 -1.29 -23.32
CA LYS A 16 26.56 -1.30 -23.39
C LYS A 16 26.03 -1.11 -21.96
N PRO A 17 25.10 -0.18 -21.69
CA PRO A 17 24.43 -0.15 -20.41
C PRO A 17 23.66 -1.46 -20.26
N ALA A 18 23.99 -2.23 -19.23
CA ALA A 18 23.19 -3.37 -18.83
C ALA A 18 21.82 -2.83 -18.44
N LEU A 19 20.84 -3.07 -19.31
CA LEU A 19 19.43 -2.83 -19.05
C LEU A 19 19.05 -3.73 -17.86
N ASN A 20 19.04 -3.16 -16.65
CA ASN A 20 18.57 -3.85 -15.44
C ASN A 20 17.04 -4.01 -15.56
N LYS A 21 16.67 -5.04 -16.32
CA LYS A 21 15.31 -5.55 -16.43
C LYS A 21 14.94 -6.15 -15.07
N GLN A 22 13.79 -5.70 -14.56
CA GLN A 22 12.97 -6.40 -13.57
C GLN A 22 13.41 -6.28 -12.10
N ASN A 23 13.18 -5.10 -11.54
CA ASN A 23 12.83 -4.99 -10.12
C ASN A 23 11.33 -5.35 -9.91
N ASN A 24 10.89 -6.46 -10.51
CA ASN A 24 9.54 -6.99 -10.36
C ASN A 24 9.57 -8.01 -9.22
N GLN A 25 9.82 -7.55 -8.00
CA GLN A 25 9.67 -8.37 -6.81
C GLN A 25 8.17 -8.62 -6.59
N ARG A 26 7.66 -9.62 -7.30
CA ARG A 26 6.36 -10.23 -7.05
C ARG A 26 6.38 -10.67 -5.60
N LEU A 27 5.62 -9.99 -4.74
CA LEU A 27 5.50 -10.35 -3.33
C LEU A 27 5.20 -11.85 -3.25
N GLN A 28 6.05 -12.59 -2.52
CA GLN A 28 5.86 -14.03 -2.32
C GLN A 28 4.47 -14.25 -1.71
N PRO A 29 3.75 -15.33 -2.07
CA PRO A 29 2.37 -15.55 -1.62
C PRO A 29 2.22 -15.57 -0.09
N HIS A 30 3.29 -15.95 0.63
CA HIS A 30 3.36 -15.91 2.09
C HIS A 30 3.37 -14.48 2.66
N GLY A 31 4.03 -13.53 1.98
CA GLY A 31 4.08 -12.12 2.40
C GLY A 31 2.74 -11.42 2.23
N LEU A 32 2.01 -11.74 1.15
CA LEU A 32 0.65 -11.23 0.95
C LEU A 32 -0.31 -11.72 2.04
N LYS A 33 -0.26 -13.02 2.36
CA LYS A 33 -1.10 -13.59 3.44
C LYS A 33 -0.84 -12.94 4.79
N LEU A 34 0.43 -12.72 5.14
CA LEU A 34 0.78 -12.03 6.38
C LEU A 34 0.26 -10.59 6.42
N LEU A 35 0.38 -9.86 5.31
CA LEU A 35 -0.08 -8.48 5.21
C LEU A 35 -1.60 -8.37 5.36
N LEU A 36 -2.36 -9.28 4.75
CA LEU A 36 -3.80 -9.41 4.92
C LEU A 36 -4.17 -9.64 6.38
N SER A 37 -3.55 -10.65 7.00
CA SER A 37 -3.82 -10.99 8.41
C SER A 37 -3.44 -9.85 9.36
N LEU A 38 -2.37 -9.12 9.08
CA LEU A 38 -1.97 -7.96 9.89
C LEU A 38 -2.98 -6.83 9.74
N ALA A 39 -3.42 -6.52 8.52
CA ALA A 39 -4.41 -5.48 8.28
C ALA A 39 -5.75 -5.79 8.97
N ASP A 40 -6.21 -7.04 8.92
CA ASP A 40 -7.39 -7.50 9.67
C ASP A 40 -7.19 -7.35 11.18
N ALA A 41 -6.04 -7.80 11.70
CA ALA A 41 -5.72 -7.69 13.13
C ALA A 41 -5.72 -6.22 13.61
N VAL A 42 -5.18 -5.30 12.81
CA VAL A 42 -5.18 -3.86 13.13
C VAL A 42 -6.61 -3.30 13.17
N VAL A 43 -7.48 -3.70 12.23
CA VAL A 43 -8.89 -3.29 12.24
C VAL A 43 -9.59 -3.82 13.49
N LEU A 44 -9.44 -5.10 13.81
CA LEU A 44 -10.06 -5.72 14.98
C LEU A 44 -9.56 -5.10 16.29
N GLN A 45 -8.25 -4.92 16.45
CA GLN A 45 -7.69 -4.24 17.62
C GLN A 45 -8.22 -2.82 17.75
N SER A 46 -8.33 -2.08 16.64
CA SER A 46 -8.87 -0.72 16.66
C SER A 46 -10.34 -0.69 17.11
N ILE A 47 -11.15 -1.72 16.77
CA ILE A 47 -12.53 -1.85 17.27
C ILE A 47 -12.53 -2.07 18.78
N GLU A 48 -11.70 -2.99 19.30
CA GLU A 48 -11.58 -3.24 20.74
C GLU A 48 -11.16 -1.97 21.50
N ASP A 49 -10.17 -1.27 20.99
CA ASP A 49 -9.59 -0.07 21.58
C ASP A 49 -10.58 1.11 21.66
N LEU A 50 -11.67 1.11 20.88
CA LEU A 50 -12.74 2.11 21.01
C LEU A 50 -13.43 2.06 22.38
N PHE A 51 -13.47 0.89 23.02
CA PHE A 51 -14.06 0.73 24.34
C PHE A 51 -13.10 1.13 25.46
N SER A 52 -11.79 1.17 25.19
CA SER A 52 -10.78 1.63 26.14
C SER A 52 -10.70 3.16 26.18
N PRO A 53 -10.84 3.82 27.35
CA PRO A 53 -10.72 5.28 27.45
C PRO A 53 -9.33 5.78 27.04
N PHE A 54 -8.29 4.97 27.19
CA PHE A 54 -6.91 5.35 26.85
C PHE A 54 -6.65 5.33 25.33
N PHE A 55 -7.22 4.37 24.60
CA PHE A 55 -6.94 4.17 23.18
C PHE A 55 -8.04 4.67 22.25
N ARG A 56 -9.26 4.92 22.77
CA ARG A 56 -10.42 5.38 21.98
C ARG A 56 -10.12 6.56 21.06
N GLY A 57 -9.35 7.54 21.54
CA GLY A 57 -9.00 8.72 20.73
C GLY A 57 -8.17 8.35 19.50
N SER A 58 -7.24 7.41 19.63
CA SER A 58 -6.41 6.90 18.53
C SER A 58 -7.23 6.06 17.57
N SER A 59 -8.10 5.19 18.07
CA SER A 59 -8.98 4.37 17.22
C SER A 59 -10.01 5.20 16.46
N LEU A 60 -10.58 6.23 17.09
CA LEU A 60 -11.43 7.21 16.40
C LEU A 60 -10.66 7.94 15.30
N LYS A 61 -9.37 8.25 15.48
CA LYS A 61 -8.55 8.83 14.41
C LYS A 61 -8.27 7.80 13.30
N PHE A 62 -8.13 6.52 13.63
CA PHE A 62 -7.93 5.44 12.67
C PHE A 62 -9.14 5.26 11.74
N PHE A 63 -10.35 5.06 12.29
CA PHE A 63 -11.60 4.97 11.51
C PHE A 63 -11.98 6.33 10.88
N ASN A 64 -11.65 7.40 11.60
CA ASN A 64 -11.42 8.78 11.19
C ASN A 64 -10.61 8.99 9.91
N GLY A 65 -9.69 8.10 9.61
CA GLY A 65 -8.43 8.44 8.95
C GLY A 65 -8.22 7.68 7.65
N LYS A 66 -6.99 7.79 7.13
CA LYS A 66 -6.52 6.93 6.04
C LYS A 66 -6.15 5.52 6.52
N GLY A 67 -6.00 5.32 7.84
CA GLY A 67 -5.61 4.03 8.42
C GLY A 67 -6.63 2.95 8.12
N PHE A 68 -7.92 3.22 8.37
CA PHE A 68 -8.97 2.28 8.04
C PHE A 68 -9.07 2.00 6.54
N GLU A 69 -9.01 3.03 5.69
CA GLU A 69 -9.02 2.85 4.23
C GLU A 69 -7.87 1.98 3.73
N LEU A 70 -6.67 2.17 4.30
CA LEU A 70 -5.50 1.39 3.92
C LEU A 70 -5.63 -0.07 4.36
N CYS A 71 -6.05 -0.33 5.59
CA CYS A 71 -6.26 -1.70 6.07
C CYS A 71 -7.39 -2.38 5.31
N ALA A 72 -8.54 -1.71 5.13
CA ALA A 72 -9.67 -2.23 4.38
C ALA A 72 -9.33 -2.50 2.91
N GLY A 73 -8.59 -1.58 2.26
CA GLY A 73 -8.10 -1.80 0.89
C GLY A 73 -7.10 -2.96 0.82
N THR A 74 -6.27 -3.12 1.85
CA THR A 74 -5.30 -4.23 1.93
C THR A 74 -6.02 -5.57 2.06
N THR A 75 -7.04 -5.67 2.91
CA THR A 75 -7.82 -6.90 3.14
C THR A 75 -8.81 -7.21 2.02
N GLY A 76 -8.96 -6.31 1.05
CA GLY A 76 -9.89 -6.47 -0.07
C GLY A 76 -11.35 -6.19 0.31
N MET A 77 -11.60 -5.48 1.41
CA MET A 77 -12.95 -5.08 1.80
C MET A 77 -13.58 -4.19 0.73
N ASN A 78 -14.77 -4.56 0.30
CA ASN A 78 -15.58 -3.74 -0.59
C ASN A 78 -16.24 -2.58 0.17
N GLU A 79 -16.79 -1.63 -0.57
CA GLU A 79 -17.41 -0.43 0.02
C GLU A 79 -18.61 -0.73 0.93
N ASN A 80 -19.36 -1.81 0.67
CA ASN A 80 -20.48 -2.20 1.52
C ASN A 80 -19.99 -2.76 2.87
N GLU A 81 -18.91 -3.55 2.86
CA GLU A 81 -18.29 -4.08 4.09
C GLU A 81 -17.70 -2.95 4.93
N LYS A 82 -16.98 -2.03 4.31
CA LYS A 82 -16.48 -0.81 4.98
C LYS A 82 -17.63 -0.01 5.60
N ALA A 83 -18.68 0.26 4.81
CA ALA A 83 -19.84 1.00 5.27
C ALA A 83 -20.57 0.27 6.41
N GLY A 84 -20.64 -1.06 6.36
CA GLY A 84 -21.21 -1.90 7.42
C GLY A 84 -20.50 -1.70 8.74
N ILE A 85 -19.16 -1.82 8.76
CA ILE A 85 -18.34 -1.60 9.96
C ILE A 85 -18.57 -0.19 10.50
N LEU A 86 -18.45 0.85 9.66
CA LEU A 86 -18.61 2.23 10.10
C LEU A 86 -20.03 2.52 10.61
N THR A 87 -21.05 1.87 10.06
CA THR A 87 -22.45 1.99 10.50
C THR A 87 -22.64 1.40 11.88
N VAL A 88 -22.13 0.18 12.12
CA VAL A 88 -22.18 -0.46 13.45
C VAL A 88 -21.49 0.43 14.49
N LEU A 89 -20.30 0.94 14.20
CA LEU A 89 -19.58 1.81 15.12
C LEU A 89 -20.35 3.10 15.45
N LYS A 90 -21.02 3.70 14.48
CA LYS A 90 -21.90 4.87 14.73
C LYS A 90 -23.08 4.52 15.61
N GLN A 91 -23.72 3.39 15.35
CA GLN A 91 -24.85 2.90 16.15
C GLN A 91 -24.43 2.58 17.59
N SER A 92 -23.17 2.18 17.79
CA SER A 92 -22.57 2.03 19.13
C SER A 92 -22.23 3.35 19.83
N GLY A 93 -22.54 4.51 19.22
CA GLY A 93 -22.35 5.84 19.82
C GLY A 93 -21.00 6.50 19.52
N PHE A 94 -20.16 5.89 18.67
CA PHE A 94 -18.89 6.49 18.29
C PHE A 94 -19.07 7.56 17.21
N LYS A 95 -18.40 8.70 17.37
CA LYS A 95 -18.43 9.81 16.40
C LYS A 95 -17.53 9.48 15.20
N ILE A 96 -18.10 8.72 14.26
CA ILE A 96 -17.43 8.31 13.02
C ILE A 96 -17.97 9.17 11.86
N ASN A 97 -17.09 9.74 11.05
CA ASN A 97 -17.41 10.52 9.87
C ASN A 97 -17.65 9.58 8.68
N SER A 98 -18.77 9.72 7.99
CA SER A 98 -18.94 9.14 6.66
C SER A 98 -18.05 9.91 5.68
N ARG A 99 -16.89 9.39 5.33
CA ARG A 99 -16.17 9.90 4.15
C ARG A 99 -16.59 9.09 2.93
N LYS A 100 -16.79 9.75 1.80
CA LYS A 100 -16.87 9.06 0.52
C LYS A 100 -15.47 8.52 0.24
N ALA A 101 -15.37 7.24 -0.11
CA ALA A 101 -14.12 6.62 -0.53
C ALA A 101 -13.47 7.51 -1.58
N THR A 102 -12.29 8.04 -1.27
CA THR A 102 -11.47 8.71 -2.27
C THR A 102 -10.73 7.58 -2.99
N PRO A 103 -10.90 7.40 -4.31
CA PRO A 103 -10.21 6.34 -5.01
C PRO A 103 -8.71 6.49 -4.79
N LEU A 104 -8.10 5.47 -4.19
CA LEU A 104 -6.65 5.31 -4.23
C LEU A 104 -6.32 4.98 -5.69
N VAL A 105 -5.38 5.73 -6.27
CA VAL A 105 -4.92 5.69 -7.66
C VAL A 105 -5.63 6.69 -8.60
N GLN A 106 -5.07 7.90 -8.68
CA GLN A 106 -4.92 8.59 -9.98
C GLN A 106 -3.54 8.20 -10.51
N GLU A 107 -3.51 7.67 -11.73
CA GLU A 107 -2.32 7.20 -12.42
C GLU A 107 -1.27 8.31 -12.57
N PHE A 108 0.00 7.93 -12.45
CA PHE A 108 1.16 8.71 -12.89
C PHE A 108 1.75 8.03 -14.12
#